data_AF-A0A1V5IN44-F1
#
_entry.id   AF-A0A1V5IN44-F1
#
_cell.length_a   1.000
_cell.length_b   1.000
_cell.length_c   1.000
_cell.angle_alpha   90.00
_cell.angle_beta   90.00
_cell.angle_gamma   90.00
#
_symmetry.space_group_name_H-M   'P 1'
#
loop_
_entity.id
_entity.type
_entity.pdbx_description
1 polymer ?
#
loop_
_entity_poly.entity_id
_entity_poly.type
_entity_poly.pdbx_seq_one_letter_code
_entity_poly.pdbx_strand_id
1 'polypeptide(L)'
;MTPGRVHLPGAGALVTALLLAALMATLVACGGDAGDPFAGLFWEPSTGRRVEILREGDAYRLVYGAGKRAFPARREGDELRVAEPMGGEAVLRPGADAGTLLMTTGGETTLLRRVPQHQ
;
A
#
# COMPACT_ATOMS: atom_id res chain seq x y z
N MET A 1 -45.80 3.13 49.08
CA MET A 1 -44.49 2.45 49.02
C MET A 1 -43.86 2.75 47.67
N THR A 2 -42.54 2.94 47.72
CA THR A 2 -41.57 3.57 46.79
C THR A 2 -41.58 3.12 45.33
N PRO A 3 -41.26 4.00 44.35
CA PRO A 3 -41.07 3.66 42.95
C PRO A 3 -39.65 3.11 42.71
N GLY A 4 -39.54 1.95 42.06
CA GLY A 4 -38.26 1.41 41.59
C GLY A 4 -37.87 2.02 40.25
N ARG A 5 -36.96 2.99 40.26
CA ARG A 5 -36.33 3.55 39.05
C ARG A 5 -35.16 2.66 38.59
N VAL A 6 -35.26 2.26 37.31
CA VAL A 6 -34.23 2.19 36.25
C VAL A 6 -32.97 1.35 36.52
N HIS A 7 -32.82 0.27 35.73
CA HIS A 7 -31.50 -0.18 35.27
C HIS A 7 -31.41 0.02 33.74
N LEU A 8 -30.64 1.04 33.34
CA LEU A 8 -30.27 1.32 31.95
C LEU A 8 -29.29 0.24 31.45
N PRO A 9 -29.54 -0.45 30.33
CA PRO A 9 -28.58 -1.39 29.73
C PRO A 9 -27.54 -0.64 28.87
N GLY A 10 -27.11 0.56 29.29
CA GLY A 10 -26.28 1.45 28.49
C GLY A 10 -24.78 1.14 28.58
N ALA A 11 -24.30 0.72 29.75
CA ALA A 11 -22.86 0.56 29.99
C ALA A 11 -22.26 -0.64 29.26
N GLY A 12 -22.96 -1.78 29.22
CA GLY A 12 -22.50 -2.98 28.51
C GLY A 12 -22.41 -2.77 27.00
N ALA A 13 -23.45 -2.16 26.42
CA ALA A 13 -23.46 -1.83 24.99
C ALA A 13 -22.36 -0.83 24.61
N LEU A 14 -22.11 0.18 25.45
CA LEU A 14 -21.02 1.15 25.24
C LEU A 14 -19.64 0.51 25.34
N VAL A 15 -19.41 -0.38 26.31
CA VAL A 15 -18.13 -1.10 26.46
C VAL A 15 -17.90 -2.05 25.29
N THR A 16 -18.93 -2.79 24.87
CA THR A 16 -18.85 -3.66 23.69
C THR A 16 -18.63 -2.86 22.41
N ALA A 17 -19.30 -1.71 22.24
CA ALA A 17 -19.07 -0.82 21.11
C ALA A 17 -17.66 -0.21 21.12
N LEU A 18 -17.12 0.15 22.29
CA LEU A 18 -15.74 0.63 22.41
C LEU A 18 -14.72 -0.47 22.09
N LEU A 19 -14.96 -1.70 22.54
CA LEU A 19 -14.11 -2.86 22.24
C LEU A 19 -14.14 -3.21 20.75
N LEU A 20 -15.32 -3.17 20.12
CA LEU A 20 -15.47 -3.34 18.67
C LEU A 20 -14.80 -2.20 17.89
N ALA A 21 -14.94 -0.94 18.33
CA ALA A 21 -14.27 0.20 17.71
C ALA A 21 -12.75 0.12 17.86
N ALA A 22 -12.25 -0.31 19.02
CA ALA A 22 -10.83 -0.55 19.25
C ALA A 22 -10.31 -1.72 18.41
N LEU A 23 -11.08 -2.80 18.26
CA LEU A 23 -10.74 -3.94 17.41
C LEU A 23 -10.69 -3.54 15.92
N MET A 24 -11.65 -2.74 15.46
CA MET A 24 -11.65 -2.16 14.11
C MET A 24 -10.49 -1.18 13.91
N ALA A 25 -10.14 -0.39 14.93
CA ALA A 25 -8.96 0.47 14.89
C ALA A 25 -7.65 -0.35 14.84
N THR A 26 -7.59 -1.51 15.51
CA THR A 26 -6.43 -2.41 15.39
C THR A 26 -6.37 -3.13 14.04
N LEU A 27 -7.50 -3.45 13.41
CA LEU A 27 -7.55 -3.98 12.05
C LEU A 27 -7.09 -2.94 11.01
N VAL A 28 -7.34 -1.65 11.24
CA VAL A 28 -6.82 -0.54 10.43
C VAL A 28 -5.33 -0.26 10.73
N ALA A 29 -4.88 -0.47 11.97
CA ALA A 29 -3.48 -0.30 12.37
C ALA A 29 -2.58 -1.49 12.00
N CYS A 30 -3.15 -2.66 11.72
CA CYS A 30 -2.53 -3.72 10.92
C CYS A 30 -2.67 -3.41 9.41
N GLY A 31 -2.47 -2.14 9.03
CA GLY A 31 -2.41 -1.68 7.65
C GLY A 31 -1.09 -2.07 6.99
N GLY A 32 -0.84 -3.38 6.86
CA GLY A 32 0.22 -3.86 5.99
C GLY A 32 -0.25 -3.73 4.55
N ASP A 33 0.35 -2.82 3.77
CA ASP A 33 0.43 -2.76 2.30
C ASP A 33 -0.85 -2.92 1.43
N ALA A 34 -2.00 -3.32 1.98
CA ALA A 34 -3.13 -3.86 1.23
C ALA A 34 -3.99 -2.79 0.54
N GLY A 35 -3.72 -1.51 0.79
CA GLY A 35 -4.43 -0.38 0.17
C GLY A 35 -3.55 0.52 -0.69
N ASP A 36 -2.23 0.32 -0.68
CA ASP A 36 -1.33 1.16 -1.48
C ASP A 36 -1.15 0.52 -2.87
N PRO A 37 -1.55 1.20 -3.96
CA PRO A 37 -1.42 0.62 -5.28
C PRO A 37 0.03 0.40 -5.68
N PHE A 38 0.96 1.19 -5.12
CA PHE A 38 2.38 1.15 -5.46
C PHE A 38 3.17 0.17 -4.61
N ALA A 39 2.90 0.10 -3.31
CA ALA A 39 3.73 -0.71 -2.41
C ALA A 39 3.49 -2.21 -2.63
N GLY A 40 4.57 -2.97 -2.74
CA GLY A 40 4.54 -4.41 -2.95
C GLY A 40 5.53 -4.91 -4.02
N LEU A 41 5.35 -6.18 -4.38
CA LEU A 41 6.21 -6.89 -5.32
C LEU A 41 5.55 -7.00 -6.69
N PHE A 42 6.30 -6.72 -7.74
CA PHE A 42 5.85 -6.76 -9.13
C PHE A 42 6.84 -7.48 -10.03
N TRP A 43 6.31 -7.94 -11.15
CA TRP A 43 7.03 -8.53 -12.27
C TRP A 43 6.84 -7.68 -13.52
N GLU A 44 7.94 -7.35 -14.20
CA GLU A 44 7.95 -6.69 -15.50
C GLU A 44 8.06 -7.76 -16.61
N PRO A 45 6.98 -8.08 -17.35
CA PRO A 45 7.00 -9.15 -18.35
C PRO A 45 7.91 -8.87 -19.54
N SER A 46 8.10 -7.59 -19.91
CA SER A 46 8.90 -7.19 -21.07
C SER A 46 10.40 -7.47 -20.88
N THR A 47 10.90 -7.36 -19.65
CA THR A 47 12.33 -7.51 -19.32
C THR A 47 12.61 -8.76 -18.50
N GLY A 48 11.57 -9.42 -17.97
CA GLY A 48 11.70 -10.52 -17.04
C GLY A 48 12.34 -10.09 -15.70
N ARG A 49 12.04 -8.87 -15.24
CA ARG A 49 12.64 -8.31 -14.01
C ARG A 49 11.65 -8.22 -12.87
N ARG A 50 12.16 -8.51 -11.68
CA ARG A 50 11.50 -8.24 -10.40
C ARG A 50 11.55 -6.74 -10.12
N VAL A 51 10.45 -6.15 -9.67
CA VAL A 51 10.38 -4.76 -9.21
C VAL A 51 9.72 -4.76 -7.84
N GLU A 52 10.42 -4.30 -6.82
CA GLU A 52 9.90 -4.23 -5.46
C GLU A 52 9.82 -2.79 -5.01
N ILE A 53 8.65 -2.38 -4.53
CA ILE A 53 8.40 -1.03 -4.06
C ILE A 53 8.07 -1.12 -2.58
N LEU A 54 8.96 -0.58 -1.77
CA LEU A 54 8.87 -0.57 -0.31
C LEU A 54 8.34 0.79 0.12
N ARG A 55 7.40 0.79 1.06
CA ARG A 55 6.89 2.01 1.70
C ARG A 55 7.31 2.03 3.16
N GLU A 56 7.91 3.14 3.59
CA GLU A 56 8.26 3.40 4.99
C GLU A 56 7.69 4.77 5.39
N GLY A 57 6.51 4.75 6.02
CA GLY A 57 5.75 5.98 6.31
C GLY A 57 5.29 6.68 5.03
N ASP A 58 5.83 7.88 4.78
CA ASP A 58 5.56 8.69 3.59
C ASP A 58 6.64 8.55 2.50
N ALA A 59 7.70 7.79 2.78
CA ALA A 59 8.79 7.55 1.84
C ALA A 59 8.58 6.25 1.08
N TYR A 60 9.00 6.25 -0.19
CA TYR A 60 9.01 5.05 -1.03
C TYR A 60 10.44 4.75 -1.49
N ARG A 61 10.70 3.48 -1.72
CA ARG A 61 11.94 3.01 -2.35
C ARG A 61 11.61 1.96 -3.39
N LEU A 62 12.25 2.03 -4.54
CA LEU A 62 12.13 1.04 -5.60
C LEU A 62 13.41 0.23 -5.72
N VAL A 63 13.31 -1.09 -5.77
CA VAL A 63 14.40 -2.01 -6.09
C VAL A 63 14.07 -2.67 -7.43
N TYR A 64 14.98 -2.57 -8.39
CA TYR A 64 14.77 -3.00 -9.77
C TYR A 64 15.70 -4.14 -10.17
N GLY A 65 15.14 -5.19 -10.74
CA GLY A 65 15.84 -6.42 -11.15
C GLY A 65 16.42 -7.21 -9.96
N ALA A 66 17.55 -7.86 -10.20
CA ALA A 66 18.32 -8.56 -9.16
C ALA A 66 19.26 -7.63 -8.37
N GLY A 67 19.16 -6.31 -8.60
CA GLY A 67 19.98 -5.33 -7.89
C GLY A 67 19.65 -5.25 -6.40
N LYS A 68 20.64 -4.92 -5.59
CA LYS A 68 20.44 -4.60 -4.15
C LYS A 68 20.21 -3.11 -3.89
N ARG A 69 20.37 -2.26 -4.92
CA ARG A 69 20.24 -0.82 -4.79
C ARG A 69 18.76 -0.45 -4.74
N ALA A 70 18.40 0.28 -3.70
CA ALA A 70 17.11 0.93 -3.57
C ALA A 70 17.21 2.36 -4.09
N PHE A 71 16.26 2.76 -4.93
CA PHE A 71 16.14 4.09 -5.51
C PHE A 71 15.06 4.86 -4.75
N PRO A 72 15.35 6.09 -4.28
CA PRO A 72 14.36 6.88 -3.57
C PRO A 72 13.22 7.24 -4.51
N ALA A 73 12.00 7.19 -3.97
CA ALA A 73 10.80 7.49 -4.69
C ALA A 73 9.87 8.38 -3.85
N ARG A 74 9.12 9.24 -4.54
CA ARG A 74 8.19 10.19 -3.94
C ARG A 74 6.86 10.12 -4.63
N ARG A 75 5.79 10.11 -3.82
CA ARG A 75 4.43 10.18 -4.34
C ARG A 75 4.06 11.62 -4.70
N GLU A 76 3.51 11.79 -5.89
CA GLU A 76 2.99 13.06 -6.41
C GLU A 76 1.60 12.81 -7.00
N GLY A 77 0.56 13.05 -6.20
CA GLY A 77 -0.81 12.72 -6.56
C GLY A 77 -0.98 11.21 -6.81
N ASP A 78 -1.34 10.86 -8.05
CA ASP A 78 -1.55 9.48 -8.50
C ASP A 78 -0.32 8.87 -9.19
N GLU A 79 0.83 9.52 -9.05
CA GLU A 79 2.09 9.05 -9.60
C GLU A 79 3.12 8.80 -8.50
N LEU A 80 4.04 7.88 -8.76
CA LEU A 80 5.23 7.66 -7.96
C LEU A 80 6.46 7.96 -8.82
N ARG A 81 7.18 9.04 -8.50
CA ARG A 81 8.42 9.42 -9.17
C ARG A 81 9.60 8.77 -8.50
N VAL A 82 10.46 8.12 -9.27
CA VAL A 82 11.63 7.37 -8.81
C VAL A 82 12.88 8.00 -9.39
N ALA A 83 13.81 8.37 -8.53
CA ALA A 83 15.04 9.00 -8.96
C ALA A 83 16.01 7.96 -9.55
N GLU A 84 16.25 8.09 -10.86
CA GLU A 84 17.32 7.40 -11.61
C GLU A 84 17.44 5.87 -11.42
N PRO A 85 16.35 5.06 -11.42
CA PRO A 85 16.48 3.61 -11.26
C PRO A 85 17.27 2.92 -12.38
N MET A 86 17.33 3.55 -13.56
CA MET A 86 17.97 3.02 -14.77
C MET A 86 18.83 4.07 -15.50
N GLY A 87 19.32 5.09 -14.78
CA GLY A 87 20.07 6.21 -15.36
C GLY A 87 19.21 7.39 -15.84
N GLY A 88 17.92 7.39 -15.50
CA GLY A 88 16.98 8.49 -15.72
C GLY A 88 15.74 8.34 -14.83
N GLU A 89 14.99 9.41 -14.63
CA GLU A 89 13.77 9.39 -13.82
C GLU A 89 12.76 8.37 -14.35
N ALA A 90 12.12 7.63 -13.45
CA ALA A 90 11.00 6.77 -13.77
C ALA A 90 9.73 7.24 -13.07
N VAL A 91 8.59 7.12 -13.75
CA VAL A 91 7.28 7.46 -13.21
C VAL A 91 6.41 6.21 -13.21
N LEU A 92 5.84 5.86 -12.06
CA LEU A 92 4.87 4.78 -11.95
C LEU A 92 3.46 5.34 -11.75
N ARG A 93 2.48 4.70 -12.39
CA ARG A 93 1.05 5.02 -12.28
C ARG A 93 0.26 3.73 -12.11
N PRO A 94 -0.88 3.73 -11.39
CA PRO A 94 -1.79 2.59 -11.41
C PRO A 94 -2.23 2.27 -12.84
N GLY A 95 -2.20 0.98 -13.20
CA GLY A 95 -2.75 0.51 -14.47
C GLY A 95 -4.27 0.39 -14.43
N ALA A 96 -4.88 0.06 -15.56
CA ALA A 96 -6.32 -0.13 -15.67
C ALA A 96 -6.81 -1.35 -14.87
N ASP A 97 -5.99 -2.40 -14.79
CA ASP A 97 -6.31 -3.63 -14.08
C ASP A 97 -5.82 -3.55 -12.62
N ALA A 98 -6.62 -4.11 -11.70
CA ALA A 98 -6.24 -4.20 -10.30
C ALA A 98 -4.90 -4.94 -10.14
N GLY A 99 -4.00 -4.36 -9.35
CA GLY A 99 -2.67 -4.92 -9.12
C GLY A 99 -1.69 -4.74 -10.28
N THR A 100 -1.97 -3.83 -11.23
CA THR A 100 -1.01 -3.46 -12.27
C THR A 100 -0.47 -2.05 -12.07
N LEU A 101 0.77 -1.82 -12.51
CA LEU A 101 1.37 -0.49 -12.61
C LEU A 101 1.88 -0.27 -14.05
N LEU A 102 1.83 0.97 -14.51
CA LEU A 102 2.55 1.42 -15.70
C LEU A 102 3.80 2.15 -15.23
N MET A 103 4.97 1.70 -15.68
CA MET A 103 6.25 2.34 -15.40
C MET A 103 6.75 3.00 -16.68
N THR A 104 6.99 4.30 -16.65
CA THR A 104 7.53 5.07 -17.77
C THR A 104 8.96 5.50 -17.45
N THR A 105 9.92 5.18 -18.30
CA THR A 105 11.33 5.59 -18.17
C THR A 105 11.89 5.91 -19.54
N GLY A 106 12.54 7.07 -19.69
CA GLY A 106 13.15 7.46 -20.97
C GLY A 106 12.18 7.58 -22.16
N GLY A 107 10.89 7.81 -21.89
CA GLY A 107 9.83 7.88 -22.91
C GLY A 107 9.14 6.55 -23.23
N GLU A 108 9.67 5.43 -22.74
CA GLU A 108 9.09 4.09 -22.92
C GLU A 108 8.23 3.70 -21.72
N THR A 109 7.06 3.10 -21.96
CA THR A 109 6.13 2.64 -20.92
C THR A 109 6.03 1.12 -20.91
N THR A 110 6.21 0.50 -19.74
CA THR A 110 6.06 -0.94 -19.51
C THR A 110 4.99 -1.24 -18.45
N LEU A 111 4.38 -2.42 -18.55
CA LEU A 111 3.41 -2.91 -17.58
C LEU A 111 4.11 -3.74 -16.51
N LEU A 112 3.85 -3.44 -15.24
CA LEU A 112 4.23 -4.25 -14.10
C LEU A 112 3.01 -4.97 -13.55
N ARG A 113 3.17 -6.25 -13.22
CA ARG A 113 2.11 -7.09 -12.64
C ARG A 113 2.45 -7.47 -11.22
N ARG A 114 1.55 -7.21 -10.28
CA ARG A 114 1.74 -7.57 -8.88
C ARG A 114 1.91 -9.08 -8.75
N VAL A 115 2.90 -9.48 -7.97
CA VAL A 115 3.17 -10.88 -7.63
C VAL A 115 2.37 -11.20 -6.36
N PRO A 116 1.49 -12.22 -6.38
CA PRO A 116 0.78 -12.65 -5.18
C PRO A 116 1.79 -13.09 -4.11
N GLN A 117 1.78 -12.42 -2.96
CA GLN A 117 2.55 -12.83 -1.80
C GLN A 117 1.62 -13.67 -0.93
N HIS A 118 1.73 -15.00 -1.02
CA HIS A 118 1.08 -15.88 -0.07
C HIS A 118 1.77 -15.68 1.28
N GLN A 119 1.04 -15.14 2.26
CA GLN A 119 1.42 -15.15 3.67
C GLN A 119 1.10 -16.50 4.29
#